data_AF-A0AAD6G9P2-F1
#
_entry.id   AF-A0AAD6G9P2-F1
#
_cell.length_a   1.000
_cell.length_b   1.000
_cell.length_c   1.000
_cell.angle_alpha   90.00
_cell.angle_beta   90.00
_cell.angle_gamma   90.00
#
_symmetry.space_group_name_H-M   'P 1'
#
loop_
_entity.id
_entity.type
_entity.pdbx_description
1 polymer ?
#
loop_
_entity_poly.entity_id
_entity_poly.type
_entity_poly.pdbx_seq_one_letter_code
_entity_poly.pdbx_strand_id
1 'polypeptide(L)'
;MPPPLRDQAAQAGVSFQLWTDPSSGSTVDFSLQVDIKSSLGELVMRYRTIFAAFPLLVVALVLRKQFQVYDETGYFIPFNDGLDRALRSSLPLLLVAMSLLASSLATSKALPQSDDPFHWRTNSTETPADFTKNDLLLGSQDAFFWFLVPIFGVISVGACLLVNYVALFLVNIFSLAYGAVNSKSGYIRREDRGTLPIFSAPTPRRRVIHTILLLILVSTIIPYQFAYMVACIVQLATCVRAQWHVKETRSASHLNFGNYAHSILILMLWILPINVLVLLVWAHNLVVHWFMPFSSHHNVLSVMPFLLLVETMTSGAMIPRITTRFKHVTSIIFFAIAMYSAVYGVTYAYLLHHLANLLAAWFVGIYLFGNNFSPRRLWRIIDGDELPSESGSRHVKKKP
;
A
#
# COMPACT_ATOMS: atom_id res chain seq x y z
N MET A 1 -45.87 -31.71 9.15
CA MET A 1 -45.77 -30.24 9.09
C MET A 1 -46.22 -29.81 7.70
N PRO A 2 -47.26 -28.98 7.53
CA PRO A 2 -47.60 -28.40 6.23
C PRO A 2 -46.42 -27.63 5.61
N PRO A 3 -46.33 -27.60 4.28
CA PRO A 3 -45.30 -26.85 3.57
C PRO A 3 -45.43 -25.34 3.85
N PRO A 4 -44.31 -24.58 3.78
CA PRO A 4 -44.34 -23.14 3.97
C PRO A 4 -45.28 -22.48 2.95
N LEU A 5 -46.17 -21.60 3.43
CA LEU A 5 -47.20 -20.97 2.59
C LEU A 5 -46.64 -19.94 1.58
N ARG A 6 -45.36 -19.57 1.68
CA ARG A 6 -44.68 -18.62 0.78
C ARG A 6 -43.24 -19.06 0.52
N ASP A 7 -43.00 -19.75 -0.59
CA ASP A 7 -41.64 -20.06 -1.06
C ASP A 7 -40.78 -18.80 -1.32
N GLN A 8 -41.42 -17.65 -1.56
CA GLN A 8 -40.74 -16.36 -1.73
C GLN A 8 -40.21 -15.76 -0.42
N ALA A 9 -40.69 -16.19 0.75
CA ALA A 9 -40.26 -15.61 2.03
C ALA A 9 -38.82 -16.01 2.40
N ALA A 10 -38.36 -17.19 1.95
CA ALA A 10 -36.99 -17.65 2.14
C ALA A 10 -35.94 -16.76 1.43
N GLN A 11 -36.36 -15.97 0.44
CA GLN A 11 -35.47 -15.07 -0.31
C GLN A 11 -35.35 -13.66 0.29
N ALA A 12 -36.16 -13.32 1.30
CA ALA A 12 -36.25 -11.97 1.88
C ALA A 12 -35.71 -11.85 3.31
N GLY A 13 -34.95 -12.86 3.78
CA GLY A 13 -34.33 -12.86 5.11
C GLY A 13 -35.07 -13.75 6.10
N VAL A 14 -35.46 -13.21 7.25
CA VAL A 14 -36.04 -13.99 8.36
C VAL A 14 -37.55 -14.12 8.19
N SER A 15 -38.04 -15.35 8.07
CA SER A 15 -39.47 -15.64 8.07
C SER A 15 -39.86 -16.42 9.33
N PHE A 16 -40.85 -15.91 10.06
CA PHE A 16 -41.42 -16.60 11.21
C PHE A 16 -42.77 -17.16 10.81
N GLN A 17 -42.95 -18.47 11.02
CA GLN A 17 -44.23 -19.13 10.80
C GLN A 17 -44.73 -19.65 12.15
N LEU A 18 -45.83 -19.08 12.64
CA LEU A 18 -46.45 -19.45 13.92
C LEU A 18 -47.71 -20.25 13.64
N TRP A 19 -47.84 -21.43 14.26
CA TRP A 19 -49.06 -22.24 14.22
C TRP A 19 -49.64 -22.33 15.63
N THR A 20 -50.88 -21.88 15.81
CA THR A 20 -51.59 -21.89 17.08
C THR A 20 -52.89 -22.67 16.95
N ASP A 21 -53.23 -23.46 17.96
CA ASP A 21 -54.51 -24.17 18.03
C ASP A 21 -55.65 -23.17 18.32
N PRO A 22 -56.73 -23.14 17.52
CA PRO A 22 -57.86 -22.24 17.76
C PRO A 22 -58.66 -22.54 19.05
N SER A 23 -58.43 -23.69 19.69
CA SER A 23 -59.17 -24.11 20.90
C SER A 23 -58.62 -23.54 22.21
N SER A 24 -57.38 -23.05 22.24
CA SER A 24 -56.80 -22.42 23.43
C SER A 24 -56.93 -20.90 23.37
N GLY A 25 -57.71 -20.32 24.28
CA GLY A 25 -57.85 -18.86 24.45
C GLY A 25 -56.60 -18.15 25.00
N SER A 26 -55.41 -18.74 24.84
CA SER A 26 -54.13 -18.21 25.32
C SER A 26 -53.51 -17.26 24.31
N THR A 27 -53.16 -16.05 24.74
CA THR A 27 -52.43 -15.08 23.93
C THR A 27 -50.96 -15.50 23.80
N VAL A 28 -50.46 -15.59 22.56
CA VAL A 28 -49.03 -15.79 22.29
C VAL A 28 -48.35 -14.43 22.21
N ASP A 29 -47.39 -14.19 23.10
CA ASP A 29 -46.53 -13.00 23.05
C ASP A 29 -45.18 -13.37 22.40
N PHE A 30 -44.70 -12.51 21.50
CA PHE A 30 -43.45 -12.71 20.76
C PHE A 30 -42.56 -11.48 20.94
N SER A 31 -41.42 -11.68 21.60
CA SER A 31 -40.39 -10.64 21.72
C SER A 31 -39.20 -10.98 20.84
N LEU A 32 -38.90 -10.09 19.89
CA LEU A 32 -37.71 -10.14 19.06
C LEU A 32 -36.70 -9.13 19.60
N GLN A 33 -35.55 -9.63 20.06
CA GLN A 33 -34.45 -8.78 20.49
C GLN A 33 -33.28 -8.96 19.52
N VAL A 34 -32.71 -7.84 19.08
CA VAL A 34 -31.53 -7.85 18.21
C VAL A 34 -30.29 -7.83 19.10
N ASP A 35 -29.46 -8.86 19.02
CA ASP A 35 -28.14 -8.85 19.65
C ASP A 35 -27.16 -8.06 18.79
N ILE A 36 -27.09 -6.76 19.03
CA ILE A 36 -26.21 -5.83 18.31
C ILE A 36 -24.73 -6.19 18.52
N LYS A 37 -24.36 -6.64 19.72
CA LYS A 37 -22.96 -6.91 20.07
C LYS A 37 -22.44 -8.15 19.34
N SER A 38 -23.20 -9.24 19.37
CA SER A 38 -22.86 -10.46 18.65
C SER A 38 -22.86 -10.23 17.14
N SER A 39 -23.89 -9.54 16.63
CA SER A 39 -24.02 -9.21 15.21
C SER A 39 -22.86 -8.36 14.69
N LEU A 40 -22.39 -7.37 15.46
CA LEU A 40 -21.22 -6.57 15.11
C LEU A 40 -19.94 -7.40 15.11
N GLY A 41 -19.80 -8.35 16.05
CA GLY A 41 -18.66 -9.28 16.10
C GLY A 41 -18.56 -10.16 14.85
N GLU A 42 -19.69 -10.74 14.42
CA GLU A 42 -19.76 -11.53 13.19
C GLU A 42 -19.48 -10.68 11.94
N LEU A 43 -19.97 -9.44 11.91
CA LEU A 43 -19.70 -8.49 10.83
C LEU A 43 -18.20 -8.21 10.69
N VAL A 44 -17.50 -7.95 11.80
CA VAL A 44 -16.05 -7.71 11.81
C VAL A 44 -15.29 -8.95 11.34
N MET A 45 -15.69 -10.15 11.77
CA MET A 45 -15.04 -11.40 11.35
C MET A 45 -15.21 -11.66 9.85
N ARG A 46 -16.40 -11.37 9.30
CA ARG A 46 -16.68 -11.47 7.86
C ARG A 46 -15.85 -10.48 7.03
N TYR A 47 -15.72 -9.24 7.51
CA TYR A 47 -15.14 -8.13 6.75
C TYR A 47 -13.72 -7.74 7.16
N ARG A 48 -13.00 -8.61 7.89
CA ARG A 48 -11.66 -8.33 8.42
C ARG A 48 -10.63 -7.88 7.36
N THR A 49 -10.73 -8.37 6.13
CA THR A 49 -9.78 -8.02 5.06
C THR A 49 -10.00 -6.61 4.50
N ILE A 50 -11.17 -6.00 4.73
CA ILE A 50 -11.45 -4.60 4.38
C ILE A 50 -10.47 -3.67 5.07
N PHE A 51 -10.09 -3.98 6.31
CA PHE A 51 -9.11 -3.19 7.06
C PHE A 51 -7.69 -3.24 6.48
N ALA A 52 -7.40 -4.13 5.53
CA ALA A 52 -6.17 -4.09 4.74
C ALA A 52 -6.40 -3.45 3.36
N ALA A 53 -7.54 -3.74 2.73
CA ALA A 53 -7.86 -3.27 1.40
C ALA A 53 -8.18 -1.77 1.36
N PHE A 54 -9.24 -1.32 2.04
CA PHE A 54 -9.74 0.05 1.90
C PHE A 54 -8.74 1.13 2.36
N PRO A 55 -7.90 0.90 3.38
CA PRO A 55 -6.83 1.84 3.68
C PRO A 55 -5.82 2.03 2.54
N LEU A 56 -5.50 0.98 1.78
CA LEU A 56 -4.65 1.12 0.58
C LEU A 56 -5.32 1.94 -0.52
N LEU A 57 -6.64 1.82 -0.69
CA LEU A 57 -7.43 2.73 -1.53
C LEU A 57 -7.22 4.19 -1.11
N VAL A 58 -7.38 4.49 0.19
CA VAL A 58 -7.20 5.85 0.72
C VAL A 58 -5.78 6.33 0.47
N VAL A 59 -4.76 5.57 0.86
CA VAL A 59 -3.34 5.95 0.69
C VAL A 59 -2.96 6.16 -0.77
N ALA A 60 -3.46 5.33 -1.70
CA ALA A 60 -3.21 5.50 -3.12
C ALA A 60 -3.82 6.82 -3.65
N LEU A 61 -5.02 7.19 -3.21
CA LEU A 61 -5.62 8.49 -3.56
C LEU A 61 -4.88 9.68 -2.94
N VAL A 62 -4.40 9.55 -1.70
CA VAL A 62 -3.59 10.58 -1.04
C VAL A 62 -2.30 10.81 -1.82
N LEU A 63 -1.54 9.74 -2.11
CA LEU A 63 -0.31 9.83 -2.87
C LEU A 63 -0.56 10.40 -4.28
N ARG A 64 -1.64 9.99 -4.95
CA ARG A 64 -2.05 10.60 -6.24
C ARG A 64 -2.14 12.11 -6.14
N LYS A 65 -2.78 12.65 -5.10
CA LYS A 65 -2.90 14.10 -4.89
C LYS A 65 -1.56 14.75 -4.53
N GLN A 66 -0.74 14.11 -3.70
CA GLN A 66 0.60 14.62 -3.37
C GLN A 66 1.47 14.75 -4.62
N PHE A 67 1.48 13.73 -5.49
CA PHE A 67 2.23 13.75 -6.74
C PHE A 67 1.71 14.77 -7.75
N GLN A 68 0.38 14.92 -7.89
CA GLN A 68 -0.19 15.97 -8.75
C GLN A 68 0.27 17.37 -8.33
N VAL A 69 0.25 17.65 -7.03
CA VAL A 69 0.67 18.95 -6.48
C VAL A 69 2.18 19.13 -6.60
N TYR A 70 2.96 18.07 -6.39
CA TYR A 70 4.41 18.10 -6.54
C TYR A 70 4.84 18.35 -7.99
N ASP A 71 4.19 17.72 -8.96
CA ASP A 71 4.51 17.93 -10.38
C ASP A 71 4.17 19.36 -10.83
N GLU A 72 3.11 19.97 -10.29
CA GLU A 72 2.71 21.35 -10.60
C GLU A 72 3.57 22.40 -9.88
N THR A 73 3.69 22.29 -8.56
CA THR A 73 4.29 23.33 -7.71
C THR A 73 5.77 23.11 -7.41
N GLY A 74 6.24 21.86 -7.46
CA GLY A 74 7.56 21.46 -7.00
C GLY A 74 7.70 21.32 -5.49
N TYR A 75 6.63 21.56 -4.74
CA TYR A 75 6.56 21.37 -3.31
C TYR A 75 5.83 20.06 -2.99
N PHE A 76 6.46 19.19 -2.20
CA PHE A 76 5.86 17.93 -1.81
C PHE A 76 5.12 18.12 -0.48
N ILE A 77 3.79 18.23 -0.57
CA ILE A 77 2.91 18.47 0.58
C ILE A 77 2.97 17.30 1.59
N PRO A 78 2.77 17.56 2.89
CA PRO A 78 2.69 16.50 3.89
C PRO A 78 1.48 15.60 3.66
N PHE A 79 1.51 14.39 4.24
CA PHE A 79 0.47 13.38 4.06
C PHE A 79 -0.93 13.87 4.46
N ASN A 80 -1.04 14.64 5.56
CA ASN A 80 -2.32 15.19 6.03
C ASN A 80 -2.98 16.13 5.02
N ASP A 81 -2.19 16.99 4.37
CA ASP A 81 -2.71 17.91 3.35
C ASP A 81 -3.16 17.13 2.09
N GLY A 82 -2.45 16.06 1.75
CA GLY A 82 -2.86 15.13 0.71
C GLY A 82 -4.18 14.43 1.05
N LEU A 83 -4.36 14.04 2.31
CA LEU A 83 -5.58 13.42 2.83
C LEU A 83 -6.77 14.37 2.79
N ASP A 84 -6.64 15.61 3.26
CA ASP A 84 -7.70 16.62 3.20
C ASP A 84 -8.13 16.88 1.74
N ARG A 85 -7.18 17.01 0.81
CA ARG A 85 -7.49 17.18 -0.63
C ARG A 85 -8.18 15.95 -1.24
N ALA A 86 -7.80 14.74 -0.82
CA ALA A 86 -8.43 13.51 -1.28
C ALA A 86 -9.87 13.37 -0.76
N LEU A 87 -10.10 13.73 0.51
CA LEU A 87 -11.41 13.73 1.16
C LEU A 87 -12.40 14.71 0.54
N ARG A 88 -11.94 15.88 0.10
CA ARG A 88 -12.81 16.88 -0.54
C ARG A 88 -13.15 16.60 -2.00
N SER A 89 -12.43 15.70 -2.67
CA SER A 89 -12.56 15.53 -4.12
C SER A 89 -12.75 14.09 -4.58
N SER A 90 -11.70 13.26 -4.54
CA SER A 90 -11.70 11.94 -5.18
C SER A 90 -12.36 10.85 -4.35
N LEU A 91 -12.19 10.88 -3.03
CA LEU A 91 -12.66 9.83 -2.14
C LEU A 91 -14.20 9.74 -2.07
N PRO A 92 -14.96 10.82 -1.85
CA PRO A 92 -16.42 10.73 -1.77
C PRO A 92 -17.03 10.28 -3.09
N LEU A 93 -16.52 10.80 -4.23
CA LEU A 93 -16.96 10.39 -5.56
C LEU A 93 -16.72 8.89 -5.79
N LEU A 94 -15.55 8.39 -5.41
CA LEU A 94 -15.23 6.97 -5.55
C LEU A 94 -16.11 6.11 -4.64
N LEU A 95 -16.32 6.47 -3.38
CA LEU A 95 -17.21 5.72 -2.47
C LEU A 95 -18.65 5.65 -2.99
N VAL A 96 -19.18 6.75 -3.53
CA VAL A 96 -20.51 6.76 -4.16
C VAL A 96 -20.54 5.83 -5.38
N ALA A 97 -19.55 5.95 -6.28
CA ALA A 97 -19.46 5.08 -7.46
C ALA A 97 -19.36 3.59 -7.06
N MET A 98 -18.59 3.26 -6.02
CA MET A 98 -18.45 1.90 -5.50
C MET A 98 -19.73 1.40 -4.84
N SER A 99 -20.50 2.27 -4.18
CA SER A 99 -21.80 1.92 -3.58
C SER A 99 -22.84 1.61 -4.66
N LEU A 100 -22.86 2.39 -5.74
CA LEU A 100 -23.70 2.14 -6.92
C LEU A 100 -23.29 0.84 -7.61
N LEU A 101 -21.98 0.59 -7.76
CA LEU A 101 -21.47 -0.65 -8.32
C LEU A 101 -21.86 -1.86 -7.46
N ALA A 102 -21.70 -1.77 -6.13
CA ALA A 102 -22.12 -2.82 -5.19
C ALA A 102 -23.62 -3.13 -5.32
N SER A 103 -24.46 -2.09 -5.40
CA SER A 103 -25.91 -2.22 -5.56
C SER A 103 -26.28 -2.87 -6.90
N SER A 104 -25.58 -2.48 -7.97
CA SER A 104 -25.78 -3.05 -9.30
C SER A 104 -25.44 -4.54 -9.35
N LEU A 105 -24.32 -4.95 -8.72
CA LEU A 105 -23.89 -6.34 -8.67
C LEU A 105 -24.77 -7.21 -7.76
N ALA A 106 -25.30 -6.65 -6.68
CA ALA A 106 -26.24 -7.36 -5.82
C ALA A 106 -27.60 -7.59 -6.50
N THR A 107 -27.99 -6.70 -7.42
CA THR A 107 -29.26 -6.80 -8.15
C THR A 107 -29.17 -7.74 -9.37
N SER A 108 -27.97 -7.99 -9.90
CA SER A 108 -27.76 -8.92 -11.01
C SER A 108 -27.91 -10.37 -10.58
N LYS A 109 -29.16 -10.81 -10.37
CA LYS A 109 -29.55 -12.22 -10.33
C LYS A 109 -29.55 -12.74 -11.77
N ALA A 110 -28.37 -12.99 -12.33
CA ALA A 110 -28.30 -13.80 -13.55
C ALA A 110 -28.81 -15.21 -13.17
N LEU A 111 -30.05 -15.51 -13.53
CA LEU A 111 -30.54 -16.89 -13.53
C LEU A 111 -29.58 -17.73 -14.39
N PRO A 112 -29.29 -18.99 -14.03
CA PRO A 112 -28.62 -19.87 -14.97
C PRO A 112 -29.56 -20.09 -16.15
N GLN A 113 -29.16 -19.66 -17.35
CA GLN A 113 -29.57 -20.38 -18.55
C GLN A 113 -28.72 -21.64 -18.61
N SER A 114 -29.21 -22.69 -17.96
CA SER A 114 -28.83 -24.05 -18.33
C SER A 114 -29.41 -24.30 -19.72
N ASP A 115 -28.64 -23.95 -20.77
CA ASP A 115 -28.74 -24.48 -22.13
C ASP A 115 -27.67 -23.78 -22.98
N ASP A 116 -26.40 -24.12 -22.74
CA ASP A 116 -25.30 -23.71 -23.62
C ASP A 116 -24.93 -24.92 -24.53
N PRO A 117 -25.17 -24.88 -25.86
CA PRO A 117 -25.01 -26.04 -26.75
C PRO A 117 -23.55 -26.47 -27.00
N PHE A 118 -22.58 -25.70 -26.53
CA PHE A 118 -21.16 -25.91 -26.80
C PHE A 118 -20.38 -26.24 -25.52
N HIS A 119 -20.49 -27.49 -25.08
CA HIS A 119 -19.60 -28.07 -24.07
C HIS A 119 -18.15 -28.14 -24.59
N TRP A 120 -17.35 -27.12 -24.30
CA TRP A 120 -15.91 -27.29 -24.28
C TRP A 120 -15.57 -28.17 -23.06
N ARG A 121 -14.84 -29.26 -23.27
CA ARG A 121 -14.48 -30.20 -22.20
C ARG A 121 -13.55 -29.52 -21.20
N THR A 122 -14.10 -29.00 -20.11
CA THR A 122 -13.35 -28.65 -18.89
C THR A 122 -12.86 -29.93 -18.23
N ASN A 123 -11.58 -29.97 -17.87
CA ASN A 123 -10.98 -31.07 -17.11
C ASN A 123 -11.72 -31.29 -15.78
N SER A 124 -12.02 -32.55 -15.45
CA SER A 124 -12.85 -32.99 -14.32
C SER A 124 -12.27 -32.74 -12.91
N THR A 125 -11.19 -31.95 -12.80
CA THR A 125 -10.55 -31.55 -11.53
C THR A 125 -10.72 -30.07 -11.21
N GLU A 126 -11.29 -29.26 -12.11
CA GLU A 126 -11.66 -27.87 -11.79
C GLU A 126 -13.08 -27.85 -11.24
N THR A 127 -13.26 -27.35 -10.02
CA THR A 127 -14.60 -27.08 -9.48
C THR A 127 -15.30 -26.10 -10.42
N PRO A 128 -16.52 -26.38 -10.92
CA PRO A 128 -17.22 -25.48 -11.83
C PRO A 128 -17.31 -24.09 -11.19
N ALA A 129 -16.90 -23.07 -11.95
CA ALA A 129 -16.98 -21.68 -11.50
C ALA A 129 -18.45 -21.35 -11.19
N ASP A 130 -18.76 -21.20 -9.91
CA ASP A 130 -20.10 -20.89 -9.43
C ASP A 130 -20.34 -19.38 -9.61
N PHE A 131 -20.81 -18.99 -10.79
CA PHE A 131 -21.09 -17.58 -11.16
C PHE A 131 -22.21 -16.92 -10.33
N THR A 132 -22.84 -17.66 -9.41
CA THR A 132 -23.82 -17.13 -8.45
C THR A 132 -23.17 -16.46 -7.24
N LYS A 133 -21.85 -16.63 -7.05
CA LYS A 133 -21.09 -16.00 -5.97
C LYS A 133 -20.55 -14.65 -6.44
N ASN A 134 -21.20 -13.58 -5.99
CA ASN A 134 -20.61 -12.25 -6.06
C ASN A 134 -19.43 -12.21 -5.10
N ASP A 135 -18.21 -12.41 -5.60
CA ASP A 135 -16.97 -12.26 -4.83
C ASP A 135 -16.37 -10.84 -4.98
N LEU A 136 -17.12 -9.88 -5.53
CA LEU A 136 -16.65 -8.52 -5.75
C LEU A 136 -17.00 -7.60 -4.58
N LEU A 137 -16.11 -6.63 -4.29
CA LEU A 137 -16.26 -5.55 -3.31
C LEU A 137 -16.38 -5.98 -1.85
N LEU A 138 -17.53 -6.54 -1.50
CA LEU A 138 -17.92 -7.00 -0.16
C LEU A 138 -18.45 -8.44 -0.20
N GLY A 139 -18.68 -8.97 -1.40
CA GLY A 139 -19.39 -10.23 -1.60
C GLY A 139 -20.75 -10.30 -0.92
N SER A 140 -21.45 -9.18 -0.85
CA SER A 140 -22.84 -9.11 -0.40
C SER A 140 -23.78 -9.41 -1.56
N GLN A 141 -24.72 -10.34 -1.34
CA GLN A 141 -25.74 -10.71 -2.33
C GLN A 141 -26.98 -9.81 -2.28
N ASP A 142 -27.10 -8.94 -1.26
CA ASP A 142 -28.26 -8.06 -1.06
C ASP A 142 -27.87 -6.59 -1.26
N ALA A 143 -28.65 -5.87 -2.07
CA ALA A 143 -28.48 -4.44 -2.35
C ALA A 143 -28.73 -3.58 -1.10
N PHE A 144 -29.39 -4.11 -0.06
CA PHE A 144 -29.55 -3.43 1.22
C PHE A 144 -28.21 -2.98 1.83
N PHE A 145 -27.13 -3.73 1.61
CA PHE A 145 -25.80 -3.43 2.19
C PHE A 145 -25.01 -2.33 1.46
N TRP A 146 -25.63 -1.55 0.58
CA TRP A 146 -24.97 -0.46 -0.15
C TRP A 146 -24.28 0.56 0.78
N PHE A 147 -24.86 0.83 1.96
CA PHE A 147 -24.34 1.79 2.94
C PHE A 147 -23.07 1.31 3.65
N LEU A 148 -22.72 0.02 3.53
CA LEU A 148 -21.56 -0.55 4.20
C LEU A 148 -20.24 -0.04 3.58
N VAL A 149 -20.22 0.18 2.26
CA VAL A 149 -19.07 0.74 1.53
C VAL A 149 -18.66 2.12 2.07
N PRO A 150 -19.55 3.14 2.16
CA PRO A 150 -19.17 4.45 2.67
C PRO A 150 -18.80 4.41 4.16
N ILE A 151 -19.46 3.57 4.98
CA ILE A 151 -19.09 3.39 6.39
C ILE A 151 -17.66 2.85 6.51
N PHE A 152 -17.32 1.78 5.79
CA PHE A 152 -15.96 1.25 5.79
C PHE A 152 -14.95 2.23 5.19
N GLY A 153 -15.36 3.03 4.21
CA GLY A 153 -14.57 4.15 3.69
C GLY A 153 -14.19 5.15 4.79
N VAL A 154 -15.16 5.61 5.58
CA VAL A 154 -14.94 6.55 6.70
C VAL A 154 -14.06 5.92 7.78
N ILE A 155 -14.32 4.67 8.16
CA ILE A 155 -13.50 3.96 9.14
C ILE A 155 -12.05 3.83 8.64
N SER A 156 -11.86 3.54 7.36
CA SER A 156 -10.53 3.40 6.75
C SER A 156 -9.78 4.73 6.72
N VAL A 157 -10.45 5.85 6.47
CA VAL A 157 -9.87 7.19 6.61
C VAL A 157 -9.38 7.43 8.04
N GLY A 158 -10.20 7.11 9.04
CA GLY A 158 -9.83 7.19 10.45
C GLY A 158 -8.62 6.32 10.77
N ALA A 159 -8.57 5.09 10.26
CA ALA A 159 -7.44 4.18 10.43
C ALA A 159 -6.15 4.72 9.76
N CYS A 160 -6.23 5.25 8.53
CA CYS A 160 -5.10 5.89 7.87
C CYS A 160 -4.56 7.09 8.65
N LEU A 161 -5.47 7.90 9.19
CA LEU A 161 -5.11 9.05 10.03
C LEU A 161 -4.42 8.60 11.32
N LEU A 162 -4.96 7.59 12.01
CA LEU A 162 -4.36 7.03 13.22
C LEU A 162 -2.95 6.48 12.95
N VAL A 163 -2.79 5.62 11.93
CA VAL A 163 -1.50 5.04 11.55
C VAL A 163 -0.49 6.15 11.18
N ASN A 164 -0.93 7.19 10.47
CA ASN A 164 -0.08 8.32 10.14
C ASN A 164 0.40 9.09 11.38
N TYR A 165 -0.48 9.38 12.33
CA TYR A 165 -0.08 10.06 13.58
C TYR A 165 0.84 9.18 14.43
N VAL A 166 0.56 7.88 14.53
CA VAL A 166 1.45 6.93 15.22
C VAL A 166 2.83 6.89 14.55
N ALA A 167 2.90 6.80 13.23
CA ALA A 167 4.16 6.82 12.49
C ALA A 167 4.92 8.13 12.70
N LEU A 168 4.25 9.28 12.64
CA LEU A 168 4.86 10.59 12.93
C LEU A 168 5.40 10.67 14.35
N PHE A 169 4.64 10.19 15.33
CA PHE A 169 5.04 10.15 16.73
C PHE A 169 6.30 9.30 16.92
N LEU A 170 6.33 8.08 16.35
CA LEU A 170 7.48 7.19 16.38
C LEU A 170 8.71 7.82 15.70
N VAL A 171 8.55 8.36 14.49
CA VAL A 171 9.63 9.04 13.76
C VAL A 171 10.16 10.23 14.57
N ASN A 172 9.30 10.98 15.25
CA ASN A 172 9.71 12.10 16.07
C ASN A 172 10.51 11.66 17.30
N ILE A 173 10.06 10.63 18.03
CA ILE A 173 10.78 10.06 19.17
C ILE A 173 12.15 9.55 18.74
N PHE A 174 12.21 8.75 17.67
CA PHE A 174 13.47 8.21 17.17
C PHE A 174 14.39 9.32 16.62
N SER A 175 13.83 10.38 16.02
CA SER A 175 14.60 11.55 15.57
C SER A 175 15.22 12.31 16.75
N LEU A 176 14.50 12.44 17.87
CA LEU A 176 15.03 13.03 19.10
C LEU A 176 16.13 12.16 19.71
N ALA A 177 15.92 10.84 19.78
CA ALA A 177 16.93 9.91 20.28
C ALA A 177 18.19 9.92 19.40
N TYR A 178 18.02 9.88 18.07
CA TYR A 178 19.10 9.99 17.10
C TYR A 178 19.86 11.31 17.25
N GLY A 179 19.14 12.42 17.38
CA GLY A 179 19.72 13.74 17.63
C GLY A 179 20.49 13.80 18.95
N ALA A 180 19.98 13.23 20.04
CA ALA A 180 20.67 13.22 21.34
C ALA A 180 22.00 12.44 21.30
N VAL A 181 22.04 11.33 20.57
CA VAL A 181 23.26 10.53 20.38
C VAL A 181 24.26 11.25 19.47
N ASN A 182 23.78 11.83 18.37
CA ASN A 182 24.66 12.41 17.34
C ASN A 182 25.05 13.88 17.62
N SER A 183 24.28 14.61 18.44
CA SER A 183 24.54 16.03 18.80
C SER A 183 25.82 16.23 19.60
N LYS A 184 26.37 15.19 20.23
CA LYS A 184 27.68 15.27 20.89
C LYS A 184 28.86 15.21 19.91
N SER A 185 28.61 14.82 18.66
CA SER A 185 29.61 14.66 17.60
C SER A 185 29.38 15.71 16.50
N GLY A 186 29.89 16.92 16.72
CA GLY A 186 30.08 17.91 15.66
C GLY A 186 28.87 18.80 15.35
N TYR A 187 28.93 20.02 15.88
CA TYR A 187 28.27 21.21 15.33
C TYR A 187 28.52 21.25 13.81
N ILE A 188 27.53 20.87 13.00
CA ILE A 188 27.63 20.93 11.53
C ILE A 188 27.83 22.41 11.20
N ARG A 189 29.06 22.75 10.82
CA ARG A 189 29.49 24.12 10.56
C ARG A 189 28.61 24.67 9.43
N ARG A 190 27.93 25.76 9.73
CA ARG A 190 26.94 26.50 8.91
C ARG A 190 27.45 26.96 7.52
N GLU A 191 28.65 26.58 7.12
CA GLU A 191 29.35 27.09 5.94
C GLU A 191 29.14 26.25 4.66
N ASP A 192 28.73 24.98 4.75
CA ASP A 192 28.52 24.14 3.56
C ASP A 192 27.10 24.26 3.01
N ARG A 193 26.72 25.49 2.67
CA ARG A 193 25.42 25.84 2.06
C ARG A 193 25.29 25.44 0.57
N GLY A 194 26.27 24.73 0.03
CA GLY A 194 26.32 24.32 -1.37
C GLY A 194 26.14 22.81 -1.54
N THR A 195 24.98 22.40 -2.08
CA THR A 195 24.76 21.15 -2.85
C THR A 195 25.34 19.83 -2.30
N LEU A 196 25.56 19.72 -0.99
CA LEU A 196 26.01 18.46 -0.40
C LEU A 196 24.87 17.43 -0.40
N PRO A 197 25.18 16.13 -0.64
CA PRO A 197 24.20 15.07 -0.58
C PRO A 197 23.51 15.02 0.79
N ILE A 198 22.18 14.84 0.78
CA ILE A 198 21.32 14.91 1.97
C ILE A 198 21.76 13.93 3.08
N PHE A 199 22.42 12.84 2.72
CA PHE A 199 23.06 11.91 3.66
C PHE A 199 24.50 11.62 3.25
N SER A 200 25.40 11.47 4.23
CA SER A 200 26.72 10.86 4.02
C SER A 200 26.52 9.40 3.61
N ALA A 201 26.54 9.18 2.30
CA ALA A 201 26.31 7.91 1.65
C ALA A 201 27.52 6.98 1.78
N PRO A 202 27.38 5.70 2.16
CA PRO A 202 28.43 4.72 1.88
C PRO A 202 28.71 4.66 0.37
N THR A 203 29.93 4.30 -0.02
CA THR A 203 30.36 4.31 -1.42
C THR A 203 29.40 3.52 -2.32
N PRO A 204 29.13 3.99 -3.55
CA PRO A 204 28.17 3.36 -4.47
C PRO A 204 28.49 1.88 -4.73
N ARG A 205 29.77 1.52 -4.80
CA ARG A 205 30.26 0.13 -4.88
C ARG A 205 29.75 -0.74 -3.72
N ARG A 206 29.91 -0.27 -2.47
CA ARG A 206 29.51 -1.03 -1.27
C ARG A 206 27.99 -1.23 -1.20
N ARG A 207 27.22 -0.27 -1.72
CA ARG A 207 25.76 -0.34 -1.77
C ARG A 207 25.27 -1.37 -2.77
N VAL A 208 25.78 -1.33 -4.00
CA VAL A 208 25.49 -2.32 -5.03
C VAL A 208 25.85 -3.73 -4.54
N ILE A 209 26.99 -3.89 -3.87
CA ILE A 209 27.39 -5.17 -3.27
C ILE A 209 26.39 -5.62 -2.19
N HIS A 210 26.01 -4.75 -1.25
CA HIS A 210 25.03 -5.12 -0.22
C HIS A 210 23.66 -5.45 -0.79
N THR A 211 23.19 -4.73 -1.80
CA THR A 211 21.92 -4.99 -2.48
C THR A 211 21.97 -6.29 -3.28
N ILE A 212 23.05 -6.57 -4.01
CA ILE A 212 23.24 -7.85 -4.72
C ILE A 212 23.30 -9.00 -3.72
N LEU A 213 24.07 -8.88 -2.64
CA LEU A 213 24.17 -9.89 -1.59
C LEU A 213 22.80 -10.15 -0.94
N LEU A 214 22.04 -9.09 -0.64
CA LEU A 214 20.69 -9.20 -0.09
C LEU A 214 19.76 -9.90 -1.09
N LEU A 215 19.80 -9.55 -2.37
CA LEU A 215 18.97 -10.17 -3.42
C LEU A 215 19.31 -11.65 -3.60
N ILE A 216 20.59 -12.02 -3.56
CA ILE A 216 21.04 -13.41 -3.61
C ILE A 216 20.53 -14.18 -2.38
N LEU A 217 20.66 -13.61 -1.18
CA LEU A 217 20.16 -14.20 0.06
C LEU A 217 18.64 -14.44 0.04
N VAL A 218 17.87 -13.49 -0.50
CA VAL A 218 16.41 -13.61 -0.68
C VAL A 218 16.05 -14.62 -1.76
N SER A 219 16.86 -14.73 -2.81
CA SER A 219 16.64 -15.71 -3.88
C SER A 219 16.89 -17.15 -3.43
N THR A 220 17.66 -17.37 -2.35
CA THR A 220 18.22 -18.69 -2.02
C THR A 220 17.79 -19.23 -0.66
N ILE A 221 17.72 -18.37 0.37
CA ILE A 221 17.57 -18.84 1.76
C ILE A 221 16.32 -18.24 2.41
N ILE A 222 16.00 -16.98 2.12
CA ILE A 222 15.04 -16.20 2.91
C ILE A 222 13.80 -15.81 2.06
N PRO A 223 12.56 -15.98 2.57
CA PRO A 223 11.36 -15.51 1.88
C PRO A 223 11.40 -14.00 1.62
N TYR A 224 10.92 -13.55 0.46
CA TYR A 224 10.96 -12.13 0.08
C TYR A 224 10.19 -11.21 1.05
N GLN A 225 9.21 -11.76 1.76
CA GLN A 225 8.43 -11.08 2.79
C GLN A 225 9.33 -10.58 3.93
N PHE A 226 10.38 -11.33 4.30
CA PHE A 226 11.37 -10.88 5.26
C PHE A 226 12.19 -9.69 4.73
N ALA A 227 12.59 -9.75 3.45
CA ALA A 227 13.30 -8.65 2.81
C ALA A 227 12.48 -7.35 2.81
N TYR A 228 11.17 -7.48 2.56
CA TYR A 228 10.23 -6.36 2.64
C TYR A 228 10.14 -5.78 4.07
N MET A 229 10.12 -6.64 5.10
CA MET A 229 10.15 -6.20 6.50
C MET A 229 11.44 -5.43 6.82
N VAL A 230 12.60 -5.95 6.38
CA VAL A 230 13.89 -5.25 6.52
C VAL A 230 13.85 -3.90 5.78
N ALA A 231 13.29 -3.86 4.57
CA ALA A 231 13.11 -2.62 3.81
C ALA A 231 12.25 -1.59 4.56
N CYS A 232 11.18 -2.02 5.24
CA CYS A 232 10.36 -1.14 6.08
C CYS A 232 11.16 -0.55 7.25
N ILE A 233 12.02 -1.35 7.90
CA ILE A 233 12.89 -0.87 8.99
C ILE A 233 13.92 0.14 8.46
N VAL A 234 14.55 -0.14 7.32
CA VAL A 234 15.49 0.79 6.67
C VAL A 234 14.79 2.08 6.23
N GLN A 235 13.55 1.98 5.73
CA GLN A 235 12.74 3.14 5.35
C GLN A 235 12.35 3.98 6.58
N LEU A 236 12.00 3.35 7.70
CA LEU A 236 11.75 4.05 8.97
C LEU A 236 13.01 4.80 9.43
N ALA A 237 14.17 4.14 9.43
CA ALA A 237 15.44 4.78 9.76
C ALA A 237 15.75 5.96 8.80
N THR A 238 15.43 5.82 7.51
CA THR A 238 15.56 6.89 6.53
C THR A 238 14.66 8.08 6.85
N CYS A 239 13.41 7.85 7.25
CA CYS A 239 12.50 8.91 7.70
C CYS A 239 12.99 9.60 8.98
N VAL A 240 13.54 8.85 9.92
CA VAL A 240 14.12 9.38 11.17
C VAL A 240 15.29 10.31 10.87
N ARG A 241 16.24 9.88 10.02
CA ARG A 241 17.37 10.72 9.59
C ARG A 241 16.86 11.95 8.83
N ALA A 242 15.94 11.77 7.88
CA ALA A 242 15.37 12.87 7.11
C ALA A 242 14.75 13.92 8.03
N GLN A 243 13.98 13.49 9.04
CA GLN A 243 13.33 14.41 9.96
C GLN A 243 14.30 15.13 10.88
N TRP A 244 15.39 14.47 11.30
CA TRP A 244 16.46 15.15 12.03
C TRP A 244 17.12 16.23 11.16
N HIS A 245 17.47 15.94 9.91
CA HIS A 245 18.04 16.92 8.98
C HIS A 245 17.10 18.09 8.67
N VAL A 246 15.79 17.86 8.59
CA VAL A 246 14.78 18.93 8.44
C VAL A 246 14.82 19.90 9.62
N LYS A 247 14.90 19.38 10.85
CA LYS A 247 14.98 20.21 12.06
C LYS A 247 16.25 21.05 12.12
N GLU A 248 17.37 20.48 11.69
CA GLU A 248 18.70 21.12 11.74
C GLU A 248 18.90 22.16 10.63
N THR A 249 18.64 21.78 9.38
CA THR A 249 18.97 22.61 8.21
C THR A 249 17.86 23.59 7.81
N ARG A 250 16.60 23.27 8.13
CA ARG A 250 15.39 24.02 7.76
C ARG A 250 15.28 24.39 6.28
N SER A 251 15.89 23.61 5.38
CA SER A 251 15.77 23.83 3.93
C SER A 251 14.48 23.24 3.37
N ALA A 252 13.89 23.92 2.39
CA ALA A 252 12.71 23.44 1.67
C ALA A 252 12.95 22.09 0.96
N SER A 253 14.17 21.84 0.47
CA SER A 253 14.54 20.57 -0.18
C SER A 253 14.49 19.39 0.80
N HIS A 254 15.04 19.56 2.00
CA HIS A 254 14.99 18.56 3.06
C HIS A 254 13.56 18.30 3.52
N LEU A 255 12.73 19.35 3.61
CA LEU A 255 11.32 19.22 3.98
C LEU A 255 10.52 18.44 2.94
N ASN A 256 10.70 18.74 1.65
CA ASN A 256 10.09 17.99 0.55
C ASN A 256 10.49 16.52 0.58
N PHE A 257 11.79 16.23 0.77
CA PHE A 257 12.29 14.87 0.86
C PHE A 257 11.74 14.14 2.09
N GLY A 258 11.67 14.80 3.25
CA GLY A 258 11.09 14.23 4.47
C GLY A 258 9.61 13.87 4.31
N ASN A 259 8.81 14.76 3.72
CA ASN A 259 7.39 14.51 3.43
C ASN A 259 7.20 13.34 2.44
N TYR A 260 8.05 13.28 1.41
CA TYR A 260 8.06 12.17 0.45
C TYR A 260 8.43 10.85 1.13
N ALA A 261 9.51 10.82 1.90
CA ALA A 261 9.96 9.63 2.61
C ALA A 261 8.91 9.08 3.57
N HIS A 262 8.27 9.98 4.32
CA HIS A 262 7.18 9.63 5.22
C HIS A 262 5.96 9.08 4.46
N SER A 263 5.58 9.69 3.34
CA SER A 263 4.41 9.23 2.56
C SER A 263 4.63 7.84 1.94
N ILE A 264 5.85 7.53 1.50
CA ILE A 264 6.23 6.18 1.05
C ILE A 264 6.27 5.20 2.24
N LEU A 265 6.73 5.61 3.42
CA LEU A 265 6.67 4.78 4.63
C LEU A 265 5.23 4.40 4.97
N ILE A 266 4.27 5.34 4.91
CA ILE A 266 2.86 5.06 5.14
C ILE A 266 2.31 4.02 4.16
N LEU A 267 2.63 4.14 2.87
CA LEU A 267 2.30 3.11 1.88
C LEU A 267 2.88 1.75 2.26
N MET A 268 4.15 1.73 2.65
CA MET A 268 4.83 0.48 3.00
C MET A 268 4.23 -0.19 4.24
N LEU A 269 3.83 0.60 5.24
CA LEU A 269 3.18 0.13 6.47
C LEU A 269 1.82 -0.52 6.21
N TRP A 270 1.05 -0.06 5.22
CA TRP A 270 -0.24 -0.68 4.89
C TRP A 270 -0.11 -2.03 4.16
N ILE A 271 1.02 -2.26 3.49
CA ILE A 271 1.32 -3.54 2.83
C ILE A 271 2.00 -4.52 3.81
N LEU A 272 2.66 -4.00 4.86
CA LEU A 272 3.43 -4.78 5.82
C LEU A 272 2.61 -5.92 6.49
N PRO A 273 1.35 -5.74 6.95
CA PRO A 273 0.58 -6.80 7.57
C PRO A 273 0.43 -8.04 6.69
N ILE A 274 0.25 -7.86 5.37
CA ILE A 274 0.13 -8.97 4.41
C ILE A 274 1.43 -9.81 4.43
N ASN A 275 2.58 -9.14 4.38
CA ASN A 275 3.88 -9.81 4.41
C ASN A 275 4.19 -10.45 5.76
N VAL A 276 3.82 -9.80 6.87
CA VAL A 276 4.02 -10.33 8.23
C VAL A 276 3.20 -11.59 8.47
N LEU A 277 1.94 -11.63 8.01
CA LEU A 277 1.09 -12.81 8.17
C LEU A 277 1.66 -14.03 7.43
N VAL A 278 2.15 -13.83 6.20
CA VAL A 278 2.81 -14.91 5.43
C VAL A 278 4.12 -15.34 6.11
N LEU A 279 4.90 -14.39 6.61
CA LEU A 279 6.15 -14.67 7.32
C LEU A 279 5.91 -15.43 8.62
N LEU A 280 4.83 -15.14 9.35
CA LEU A 280 4.45 -15.83 10.59
C LEU A 280 4.18 -17.31 10.31
N VAL A 281 3.36 -17.61 9.29
CA VAL A 281 3.06 -18.99 8.88
C VAL A 281 4.33 -19.71 8.45
N TRP A 282 5.20 -19.04 7.70
CA TRP A 282 6.50 -19.57 7.32
C TRP A 282 7.38 -19.88 8.54
N ALA A 283 7.47 -18.97 9.51
CA ALA A 283 8.27 -19.16 10.73
C ALA A 283 7.72 -20.28 11.62
N HIS A 284 6.40 -20.38 11.78
CA HIS A 284 5.77 -21.49 12.49
C HIS A 284 6.10 -22.83 11.81
N ASN A 285 6.03 -22.89 10.48
CA ASN A 285 6.32 -24.12 9.74
C ASN A 285 7.81 -24.49 9.77
N LEU A 286 8.72 -23.51 9.82
CA LEU A 286 10.15 -23.73 10.04
C LEU A 286 10.41 -24.40 11.40
N VAL A 287 9.71 -23.96 12.45
CA VAL A 287 9.83 -24.51 13.80
C VAL A 287 9.30 -25.94 13.88
N VAL A 288 8.18 -26.23 13.20
CA VAL A 288 7.55 -27.57 13.25
C VAL A 288 8.23 -28.56 12.31
N HIS A 289 8.63 -28.15 11.10
CA HIS A 289 9.12 -29.05 10.04
C HIS A 289 10.48 -28.61 9.47
N TRP A 290 11.47 -28.48 10.35
CA TRP A 290 12.82 -28.00 10.03
C TRP A 290 13.50 -28.68 8.82
N PHE A 291 13.21 -29.97 8.58
CA PHE A 291 13.87 -30.78 7.53
C PHE A 291 13.12 -30.84 6.18
N MET A 292 11.93 -30.25 6.05
CA MET A 292 11.23 -30.27 4.76
C MET A 292 11.71 -29.14 3.84
N PRO A 293 12.23 -29.43 2.63
CA PRO A 293 12.61 -28.40 1.69
C PRO A 293 11.37 -27.63 1.24
N PHE A 294 11.30 -26.36 1.63
CA PHE A 294 10.19 -25.49 1.25
C PHE A 294 10.28 -25.16 -0.25
N SER A 295 9.17 -25.32 -0.97
CA SER A 295 8.96 -24.55 -2.21
C SER A 295 8.63 -23.11 -1.82
N SER A 296 9.64 -22.35 -1.40
CA SER A 296 9.45 -20.93 -1.19
C SER A 296 9.29 -20.28 -2.56
N HIS A 297 8.24 -19.50 -2.73
CA HIS A 297 8.02 -18.70 -3.93
C HIS A 297 9.09 -17.59 -3.96
N HIS A 298 10.32 -17.94 -4.30
CA HIS A 298 11.48 -17.07 -4.39
C HIS A 298 11.37 -16.20 -5.65
N ASN A 299 10.31 -15.41 -5.73
CA ASN A 299 10.13 -14.44 -6.79
C ASN A 299 10.81 -13.13 -6.37
N VAL A 300 12.13 -13.03 -6.59
CA VAL A 300 12.94 -11.85 -6.27
C VAL A 300 12.35 -10.58 -6.89
N LEU A 301 11.74 -10.69 -8.07
CA LEU A 301 11.08 -9.57 -8.76
C LEU A 301 9.93 -8.97 -7.95
N SER A 302 9.34 -9.75 -7.02
CA SER A 302 8.24 -9.30 -6.16
C SER A 302 8.68 -8.40 -5.00
N VAL A 303 9.99 -8.20 -4.78
CA VAL A 303 10.52 -7.29 -3.75
C VAL A 303 11.65 -6.38 -4.24
N MET A 304 12.34 -6.76 -5.32
CA MET A 304 13.46 -6.00 -5.88
C MET A 304 13.13 -4.51 -6.10
N PRO A 305 11.98 -4.12 -6.69
CA PRO A 305 11.63 -2.71 -6.84
C PRO A 305 11.57 -1.93 -5.53
N PHE A 306 10.99 -2.50 -4.47
CA PHE A 306 10.97 -1.86 -3.15
C PHE A 306 12.37 -1.74 -2.54
N LEU A 307 13.22 -2.75 -2.70
CA LEU A 307 14.61 -2.69 -2.20
C LEU A 307 15.39 -1.57 -2.89
N LEU A 308 15.30 -1.47 -4.21
CA LEU A 308 15.94 -0.39 -4.97
C LEU A 308 15.37 0.97 -4.62
N LEU A 309 14.04 1.09 -4.47
CA LEU A 309 13.40 2.33 -4.06
C LEU A 309 13.91 2.79 -2.68
N VAL A 310 13.90 1.91 -1.69
CA VAL A 310 14.41 2.23 -0.34
C VAL A 310 15.89 2.57 -0.36
N GLU A 311 16.71 1.89 -1.18
CA GLU A 311 18.13 2.20 -1.34
C GLU A 311 18.35 3.60 -1.94
N THR A 312 17.60 3.97 -2.98
CA THR A 312 17.67 5.31 -3.58
C THR A 312 17.29 6.39 -2.57
N MET A 313 16.27 6.15 -1.76
CA MET A 313 15.84 7.07 -0.70
C MET A 313 16.83 7.11 0.46
N THR A 314 17.46 5.99 0.80
CA THR A 314 18.54 5.92 1.81
C THR A 314 19.74 6.79 1.40
N SER A 315 19.89 7.04 0.09
CA SER A 315 20.89 7.94 -0.49
C SER A 315 20.51 9.41 -0.45
N GLY A 316 19.27 9.74 -0.06
CA GLY A 316 18.75 11.10 -0.05
C GLY A 316 18.23 11.55 -1.41
N ALA A 317 18.06 10.62 -2.37
CA ALA A 317 17.54 10.97 -3.68
C ALA A 317 16.00 11.04 -3.66
N MET A 318 15.47 12.24 -3.89
CA MET A 318 14.03 12.45 -4.11
C MET A 318 13.65 12.17 -5.56
N ILE A 319 12.43 11.69 -5.79
CA ILE A 319 11.91 11.46 -7.14
C ILE A 319 11.92 12.77 -7.95
N PRO A 320 12.50 12.79 -9.16
CA PRO A 320 12.51 13.99 -9.99
C PRO A 320 11.09 14.36 -10.42
N ARG A 321 10.84 15.66 -10.56
CA ARG A 321 9.55 16.18 -11.02
C ARG A 321 9.27 15.74 -12.45
N ILE A 322 8.04 15.29 -12.71
CA ILE A 322 7.62 14.89 -14.04
C ILE A 322 6.82 16.03 -14.67
N THR A 323 7.49 16.87 -15.44
CA THR A 323 6.84 17.97 -16.18
C THR A 323 6.20 17.53 -17.49
N THR A 324 6.53 16.32 -17.96
CA THR A 324 6.05 15.73 -19.22
C THR A 324 4.69 15.05 -19.05
N ARG A 325 4.12 14.52 -20.15
CA ARG A 325 2.85 13.77 -20.15
C ARG A 325 2.88 12.51 -19.28
N PHE A 326 4.07 12.02 -18.91
CA PHE A 326 4.24 10.87 -18.01
C PHE A 326 3.66 11.10 -16.61
N LYS A 327 3.40 12.34 -16.18
CA LYS A 327 2.67 12.62 -14.93
C LYS A 327 1.28 11.98 -14.88
N HIS A 328 0.63 11.85 -16.04
CA HIS A 328 -0.67 11.18 -16.13
C HIS A 328 -0.53 9.67 -15.91
N VAL A 329 0.58 9.06 -16.31
CA VAL A 329 0.84 7.64 -16.06
C VAL A 329 0.93 7.36 -14.57
N THR A 330 1.71 8.15 -13.82
CA THR A 330 1.76 8.05 -12.34
C THR A 330 0.37 8.21 -11.73
N SER A 331 -0.40 9.20 -12.18
CA SER A 331 -1.77 9.39 -11.70
C SER A 331 -2.71 8.23 -12.04
N ILE A 332 -2.56 7.60 -13.21
CA ILE A 332 -3.36 6.46 -13.66
C ILE A 332 -3.01 5.22 -12.83
N ILE A 333 -1.73 4.96 -12.59
CA ILE A 333 -1.28 3.82 -11.76
C ILE A 333 -1.88 3.94 -10.35
N PHE A 334 -1.79 5.11 -9.70
CA PHE A 334 -2.41 5.29 -8.39
C PHE A 334 -3.92 5.10 -8.41
N PHE A 335 -4.59 5.62 -9.44
CA PHE A 335 -6.04 5.46 -9.58
C PHE A 335 -6.42 3.99 -9.82
N ALA A 336 -5.62 3.25 -10.61
CA ALA A 336 -5.83 1.82 -10.85
C ALA A 336 -5.62 0.99 -9.57
N ILE A 337 -4.60 1.31 -8.76
CA ILE A 337 -4.38 0.67 -7.45
C ILE A 337 -5.56 0.96 -6.51
N ALA A 338 -6.03 2.20 -6.47
CA ALA A 338 -7.21 2.59 -5.70
C ALA A 338 -8.46 1.79 -6.12
N MET A 339 -8.75 1.74 -7.43
CA MET A 339 -9.90 1.00 -7.96
C MET A 339 -9.78 -0.50 -7.69
N TYR A 340 -8.61 -1.09 -7.95
CA TYR A 340 -8.37 -2.51 -7.69
C TYR A 340 -8.52 -2.85 -6.20
N SER A 341 -7.95 -2.02 -5.33
CA SER A 341 -8.06 -2.16 -3.88
C SER A 341 -9.51 -2.13 -3.40
N ALA A 342 -10.32 -1.24 -3.95
CA ALA A 342 -11.74 -1.17 -3.64
C ALA A 342 -12.52 -2.40 -4.13
N VAL A 343 -12.30 -2.80 -5.38
CA VAL A 343 -13.09 -3.84 -6.08
C VAL A 343 -12.68 -5.25 -5.67
N TYR A 344 -11.38 -5.53 -5.67
CA TYR A 344 -10.81 -6.87 -5.54
C TYR A 344 -9.99 -7.05 -4.25
N GLY A 345 -9.69 -5.98 -3.51
CA GLY A 345 -8.77 -6.05 -2.39
C GLY A 345 -9.26 -6.92 -1.23
N VAL A 346 -10.58 -7.10 -1.07
CA VAL A 346 -11.17 -7.97 -0.04
C VAL A 346 -10.96 -9.45 -0.35
N THR A 347 -11.05 -9.81 -1.63
CA THR A 347 -11.00 -11.20 -2.13
C THR A 347 -9.56 -11.62 -2.45
N TYR A 348 -8.79 -10.74 -3.07
CA TYR A 348 -7.43 -10.97 -3.54
C TYR A 348 -6.42 -10.03 -2.86
N ALA A 349 -6.46 -9.98 -1.53
CA ALA A 349 -5.58 -9.11 -0.73
C ALA A 349 -4.08 -9.33 -1.01
N TYR A 350 -3.67 -10.56 -1.36
CA TYR A 350 -2.28 -10.86 -1.68
C TYR A 350 -1.77 -10.11 -2.93
N LEU A 351 -2.65 -9.77 -3.89
CA LEU A 351 -2.25 -9.06 -5.10
C LEU A 351 -1.94 -7.57 -4.82
N LEU A 352 -2.42 -7.03 -3.70
CA LEU A 352 -2.16 -5.64 -3.30
C LEU A 352 -0.65 -5.38 -3.12
N HIS A 353 0.09 -6.36 -2.61
CA HIS A 353 1.55 -6.29 -2.53
C HIS A 353 2.17 -6.16 -3.92
N HIS A 354 1.75 -6.99 -4.88
CA HIS A 354 2.30 -6.98 -6.24
C HIS A 354 1.99 -5.68 -6.99
N LEU A 355 0.79 -5.12 -6.79
CA LEU A 355 0.41 -3.82 -7.36
C LEU A 355 1.26 -2.68 -6.79
N ALA A 356 1.50 -2.68 -5.48
CA ALA A 356 2.38 -1.69 -4.88
C ALA A 356 3.85 -1.90 -5.30
N ASN A 357 4.28 -3.14 -5.52
CA ASN A 357 5.60 -3.43 -6.07
C ASN A 357 5.74 -2.95 -7.53
N LEU A 358 4.67 -3.05 -8.34
CA LEU A 358 4.62 -2.46 -9.68
C LEU A 358 4.75 -0.93 -9.62
N LEU A 359 4.09 -0.28 -8.66
CA LEU A 359 4.26 1.16 -8.41
C LEU A 359 5.70 1.51 -8.02
N ALA A 360 6.33 0.72 -7.14
CA ALA A 360 7.74 0.90 -6.79
C ALA A 360 8.64 0.73 -8.02
N ALA A 361 8.35 -0.24 -8.90
CA ALA A 361 9.09 -0.43 -10.15
C ALA A 361 8.96 0.78 -11.08
N TRP A 362 7.76 1.35 -11.17
CA TRP A 362 7.52 2.59 -11.91
C TRP A 362 8.36 3.75 -11.37
N PHE A 363 8.44 3.92 -10.04
CA PHE A 363 9.28 4.95 -9.42
C PHE A 363 10.77 4.72 -9.69
N VAL A 364 11.26 3.49 -9.55
CA VAL A 364 12.64 3.15 -9.90
C VAL A 364 12.92 3.48 -11.38
N GLY A 365 11.98 3.18 -12.28
CA GLY A 365 12.06 3.60 -13.67
C GLY A 365 12.23 5.12 -13.81
N ILE A 366 11.39 5.91 -13.13
CA ILE A 366 11.50 7.38 -13.15
C ILE A 366 12.86 7.86 -12.61
N TYR A 367 13.40 7.23 -11.57
CA TYR A 367 14.75 7.56 -11.07
C TYR A 367 15.83 7.29 -12.12
N LEU A 368 15.73 6.19 -12.86
CA LEU A 368 16.68 5.84 -13.91
C LEU A 368 16.60 6.78 -15.11
N PHE A 369 15.39 7.11 -15.57
CA PHE A 369 15.17 7.95 -16.75
C PHE A 369 15.31 9.45 -16.45
N GLY A 370 14.81 9.91 -15.30
CA GLY A 370 14.83 11.31 -14.90
C GLY A 370 16.23 11.85 -14.60
N ASN A 371 17.22 10.97 -14.39
CA ASN A 371 18.61 11.35 -14.16
C ASN A 371 19.48 11.33 -15.44
N ASN A 372 18.85 11.34 -16.63
CA ASN A 372 19.49 11.14 -17.95
C ASN A 372 20.41 9.91 -17.95
N PHE A 373 19.80 8.73 -18.10
CA PHE A 373 20.49 7.44 -18.17
C PHE A 373 21.63 7.48 -19.19
N SER A 374 22.87 7.53 -18.70
CA SER A 374 24.07 7.21 -19.48
C SER A 374 24.68 5.95 -18.87
N PRO A 375 24.74 4.82 -19.58
CA PRO A 375 25.39 3.61 -19.08
C PRO A 375 26.86 3.85 -18.71
N ARG A 376 27.50 4.86 -19.32
CA ARG A 376 28.85 5.33 -18.96
C ARG A 376 28.91 6.00 -17.57
N ARG A 377 27.84 6.64 -17.11
CA ARG A 377 27.76 7.24 -15.77
C ARG A 377 27.50 6.20 -14.70
N LEU A 378 26.70 5.18 -15.00
CA LEU A 378 26.53 4.00 -14.13
C LEU A 378 27.89 3.29 -13.95
N TRP A 379 28.64 3.09 -15.04
CA TRP A 379 30.01 2.56 -14.99
C TRP A 379 30.97 3.47 -14.20
N ARG A 380 30.95 4.79 -14.38
CA ARG A 380 31.78 5.72 -13.58
C ARG A 380 31.41 5.77 -12.09
N ILE A 381 30.13 5.65 -11.76
CA ILE A 381 29.64 5.57 -10.37
C ILE A 381 30.03 4.22 -9.75
N ILE A 382 29.99 3.15 -10.54
CA ILE A 382 30.55 1.85 -10.16
C ILE A 382 32.07 1.95 -10.05
N ASP A 383 32.76 2.81 -10.79
CA ASP A 383 34.22 2.92 -10.73
C ASP A 383 34.78 3.82 -9.63
N GLY A 384 33.95 4.66 -9.02
CA GLY A 384 34.33 5.46 -7.86
C GLY A 384 35.22 6.68 -8.19
N ASP A 385 35.21 7.15 -9.44
CA ASP A 385 35.88 8.39 -9.79
C ASP A 385 35.07 9.60 -9.27
N GLU A 386 35.68 10.36 -8.36
CA GLU A 386 35.20 11.67 -7.94
C GLU A 386 35.10 12.59 -9.16
N LEU A 387 33.95 13.24 -9.35
CA LEU A 387 33.79 14.24 -10.40
C LEU A 387 34.75 15.41 -10.14
N PRO A 388 35.56 15.84 -11.12
CA PRO A 388 36.20 17.15 -11.03
C PRO A 388 35.11 18.22 -11.05
N SER A 389 35.19 19.18 -10.13
CA SER A 389 34.35 20.35 -10.10
C SER A 389 34.53 21.15 -11.39
N GLU A 390 33.54 21.11 -12.28
CA GLU A 390 33.44 22.08 -13.37
C GLU A 390 33.08 23.45 -12.77
N SER A 391 34.09 24.16 -12.28
CA SER A 391 34.10 25.62 -12.26
C SER A 391 35.21 26.09 -13.19
N GLY A 392 34.84 26.28 -14.45
CA GLY A 392 35.70 26.94 -15.42
C GLY A 392 35.94 28.38 -15.01
N SER A 393 37.10 28.67 -14.42
CA SER A 393 37.75 29.97 -14.59
C SER A 393 39.06 29.75 -15.35
N ARG A 394 39.07 30.13 -16.63
CA ARG A 394 40.28 30.24 -17.44
C ARG A 394 41.15 31.35 -16.84
N HIS A 395 42.03 31.01 -15.91
CA HIS A 395 43.20 31.85 -15.64
C HIS A 395 44.21 31.64 -16.76
N VAL A 396 44.23 32.58 -17.71
CA VAL A 396 45.32 32.72 -18.69
C VAL A 396 46.58 33.09 -17.92
N LYS A 397 47.49 32.11 -17.76
CA LYS A 397 48.87 32.37 -17.36
C LYS A 397 49.58 33.10 -18.50
N LYS A 398 49.92 34.38 -18.30
CA LYS A 398 51.08 34.97 -18.97
C LYS A 398 52.34 34.57 -18.19
N LYS A 399 53.36 34.12 -18.91
CA LYS A 399 54.74 33.88 -18.48
C LYS A 399 55.66 34.32 -19.63
N PRO A 400 56.94 34.56 -19.36
CA PRO A 400 57.53 35.46 -18.38
C PRO A 400 57.71 36.88 -18.94
#